data_AF-A0A3L8DRD1-F1
#
_entry.id   AF-A0A3L8DRD1-F1
#
_cell.length_a   1.000
_cell.length_b   1.000
_cell.length_c   1.000
_cell.angle_alpha   90.00
_cell.angle_beta   90.00
_cell.angle_gamma   90.00
#
_symmetry.space_group_name_H-M   'P 1'
#
loop_
_entity.id
_entity.type
_entity.pdbx_description
1 polymer ?
#
loop_
_entity_poly.entity_id
_entity_poly.type
_entity_poly.pdbx_seq_one_letter_code
_entity_poly.pdbx_strand_id
1 'polypeptide(L)'
;MARLGGEGLSPFHCLIESGKDGWLINEMKDLFYYAQILHQGENTTAARIVSDTVVVEQISNLMRAIGYYPTNEEIENIMAEVCYKHYVKTGRLVDEVTFEEFVQLYVNHRPAFKVRMRQMKGAFRAFVKESFDSIENPTLTREQFMNVLFGEAISGTLKEDHKLLGEPLTLQEAYTYLKLLVPSDEKPSDDYHPIPSQRSFDFRFLPTRISYKDFAMDIMGVELPGGN
;
A
#
# COMPACT_ATOMS: atom_id res chain seq x y z
N MET A 1 -8.26 -21.04 33.26
CA MET A 1 -8.76 -19.67 33.49
C MET A 1 -8.78 -18.96 32.16
N ALA A 2 -9.96 -18.85 31.53
CA ALA A 2 -10.14 -17.87 30.46
C ALA A 2 -9.92 -16.49 31.11
N ARG A 3 -8.73 -15.93 30.90
CA ARG A 3 -8.40 -14.58 31.35
C ARG A 3 -9.41 -13.64 30.67
N LEU A 4 -9.91 -12.65 31.39
CA LEU A 4 -11.06 -11.77 31.11
C LEU A 4 -11.11 -11.05 29.73
N GLY A 5 -10.22 -11.35 28.79
CA GLY A 5 -10.14 -10.74 27.46
C GLY A 5 -11.14 -11.29 26.44
N GLY A 6 -11.67 -12.51 26.61
CA GLY A 6 -12.48 -13.18 25.58
C GLY A 6 -11.67 -14.15 24.72
N GLU A 7 -12.33 -14.82 23.78
CA GLU A 7 -11.74 -15.78 22.84
C GLU A 7 -11.84 -15.27 21.40
N GLY A 8 -10.89 -15.66 20.55
CA GLY A 8 -10.92 -15.32 19.14
C GLY A 8 -10.77 -13.83 18.86
N LEU A 9 -11.57 -13.33 17.91
CA LEU A 9 -11.70 -11.90 17.59
C LEU A 9 -12.57 -11.08 18.55
N SER A 10 -13.25 -11.72 19.50
CA SER A 10 -14.13 -11.00 20.44
C SER A 10 -13.49 -9.81 21.17
N PRO A 11 -12.21 -9.87 21.62
CA PRO A 11 -11.55 -8.73 22.28
C PRO A 11 -11.23 -7.58 21.32
N PHE A 12 -11.06 -7.87 20.02
CA PHE A 12 -10.55 -6.94 19.02
C PHE A 12 -11.64 -6.17 18.30
N HIS A 13 -12.88 -6.67 18.29
CA HIS A 13 -13.99 -6.00 17.59
C HIS A 13 -14.22 -4.56 18.03
N CYS A 14 -14.04 -4.23 19.32
CA CYS A 14 -14.20 -2.86 19.80
C CYS A 14 -13.06 -1.92 19.35
N LEU A 15 -11.93 -2.49 18.93
CA LEU A 15 -10.78 -1.74 18.43
C LEU A 15 -10.88 -1.50 16.93
N ILE A 16 -11.79 -2.13 16.21
CA ILE A 16 -11.98 -1.94 14.77
C ILE A 16 -13.02 -0.85 14.54
N GLU A 17 -12.74 0.07 13.61
CA GLU A 17 -13.71 1.11 13.24
C GLU A 17 -15.05 0.46 12.86
N SER A 18 -16.14 0.94 13.48
CA SER A 18 -17.51 0.42 13.30
C SER A 18 -17.81 -0.97 13.90
N GLY A 19 -16.91 -1.58 14.68
CA GLY A 19 -17.22 -2.75 15.51
C GLY A 19 -17.27 -4.09 14.77
N LYS A 20 -17.92 -5.10 15.40
CA LYS A 20 -17.98 -6.50 14.94
C LYS A 20 -18.64 -6.71 13.57
N ASP A 21 -19.65 -5.90 13.27
CA ASP A 21 -20.40 -5.94 12.00
C ASP A 21 -20.15 -4.66 11.19
N GLY A 22 -19.03 -4.00 11.46
CA GLY A 22 -18.63 -2.76 10.81
C GLY A 22 -18.24 -2.95 9.35
N TRP A 23 -18.24 -1.86 8.60
CA TRP A 23 -17.77 -1.87 7.21
C TRP A 23 -16.33 -2.39 7.10
N LEU A 24 -15.42 -1.92 7.96
CA LEU A 24 -13.99 -2.25 7.88
C LEU A 24 -13.70 -3.74 8.06
N ILE A 25 -14.38 -4.43 8.98
CA ILE A 25 -14.14 -5.87 9.19
C ILE A 25 -14.66 -6.70 8.02
N ASN A 26 -15.72 -6.26 7.34
CA ASN A 26 -16.19 -6.92 6.12
C ASN A 26 -15.24 -6.64 4.95
N GLU A 27 -14.76 -5.40 4.81
CA GLU A 27 -13.74 -5.05 3.83
C GLU A 27 -12.46 -5.89 4.01
N MET A 28 -12.00 -6.06 5.26
CA MET A 28 -10.87 -6.94 5.59
C MET A 28 -11.10 -8.38 5.14
N LYS A 29 -12.33 -8.92 5.29
CA LYS A 29 -12.66 -10.28 4.83
C LYS A 29 -12.65 -10.38 3.31
N ASP A 30 -13.26 -9.42 2.63
CA ASP A 30 -13.35 -9.42 1.17
C ASP A 30 -11.95 -9.35 0.55
N LEU A 31 -11.09 -8.47 1.08
CA LEU A 31 -9.69 -8.37 0.67
C LEU A 31 -8.89 -9.64 1.01
N PHE A 32 -9.14 -10.27 2.16
CA PHE A 32 -8.49 -11.52 2.54
C PHE A 32 -8.80 -12.64 1.53
N TYR A 33 -10.06 -12.81 1.14
CA TYR A 33 -10.44 -13.78 0.10
C TYR A 33 -9.90 -13.39 -1.27
N TYR A 34 -9.89 -12.09 -1.58
CA TYR A 34 -9.33 -11.60 -2.85
C TYR A 34 -7.83 -11.89 -2.97
N ALA A 35 -7.06 -11.74 -1.89
CA ALA A 35 -5.63 -12.06 -1.88
C ALA A 35 -5.35 -13.56 -2.17
N GLN A 36 -6.20 -14.47 -1.65
CA GLN A 36 -6.08 -15.91 -1.96
C GLN A 36 -6.32 -16.19 -3.44
N ILE A 37 -7.30 -15.50 -4.02
CA ILE A 37 -7.63 -15.59 -5.44
C ILE A 37 -6.48 -15.05 -6.30
N LEU A 38 -5.92 -13.89 -5.93
CA LEU A 38 -4.80 -13.29 -6.65
C LEU A 38 -3.55 -14.18 -6.62
N HIS A 39 -3.28 -14.83 -5.49
CA HIS A 39 -2.15 -15.75 -5.36
C HIS A 39 -2.21 -16.95 -6.33
N GLN A 40 -3.41 -17.33 -6.79
CA GLN A 40 -3.61 -18.40 -7.79
C GLN A 40 -3.44 -17.92 -9.24
N GLY A 41 -3.17 -16.62 -9.44
CA GLY A 41 -3.01 -15.99 -10.74
C GLY A 41 -4.32 -15.40 -11.27
N GLU A 42 -4.22 -14.19 -11.82
CA GLU A 42 -5.37 -13.45 -12.35
C GLU A 42 -6.00 -14.14 -13.57
N ASN A 43 -5.17 -14.71 -14.45
CA ASN A 43 -5.57 -15.28 -15.75
C ASN A 43 -5.67 -16.81 -15.72
N THR A 44 -6.19 -17.38 -14.62
CA THR A 44 -6.41 -18.82 -14.52
C THR A 44 -7.83 -19.19 -14.95
N THR A 45 -7.94 -20.30 -15.70
CA THR A 45 -9.22 -20.95 -16.02
C THR A 45 -9.58 -22.07 -15.03
N ALA A 46 -8.67 -22.37 -14.10
CA ALA A 46 -8.90 -23.35 -13.05
C ALA A 46 -9.92 -22.82 -12.02
N ALA A 47 -10.60 -23.74 -11.35
CA ALA A 47 -11.46 -23.39 -10.23
C ALA A 47 -10.63 -22.74 -9.12
N ARG A 48 -11.08 -21.56 -8.67
CA ARG A 48 -10.43 -20.83 -7.57
C ARG A 48 -10.76 -21.52 -6.26
N ILE A 49 -9.73 -21.75 -5.45
CA ILE A 49 -9.82 -22.39 -4.14
C ILE A 49 -9.65 -21.31 -3.08
N VAL A 50 -10.55 -21.26 -2.11
CA VAL A 50 -10.40 -20.38 -0.93
C VAL A 50 -10.30 -21.23 0.33
N SER A 51 -9.48 -20.77 1.28
CA SER A 51 -9.25 -21.36 2.59
C SER A 51 -9.48 -20.32 3.70
N ASP A 52 -9.19 -20.70 4.93
CA ASP A 52 -9.15 -19.82 6.11
C ASP A 52 -7.81 -19.10 6.27
N THR A 53 -6.85 -19.31 5.36
CA THR A 53 -5.48 -18.81 5.43
C THR A 53 -5.06 -17.99 4.20
N VAL A 54 -4.05 -17.15 4.38
CA VAL A 54 -3.30 -16.48 3.30
C VAL A 54 -1.82 -16.69 3.53
N VAL A 55 -1.03 -16.72 2.47
CA VAL A 55 0.43 -16.75 2.59
C VAL A 55 0.95 -15.46 3.23
N VAL A 56 1.99 -15.57 4.07
CA VAL A 56 2.56 -14.44 4.82
C VAL A 56 3.00 -13.28 3.92
N GLU A 57 3.40 -13.55 2.68
CA GLU A 57 3.81 -12.54 1.71
C GLU A 57 2.69 -11.56 1.34
N GLN A 58 1.42 -11.93 1.54
CA GLN A 58 0.27 -11.06 1.27
C GLN A 58 -0.05 -10.09 2.41
N ILE A 59 0.58 -10.22 3.58
CA ILE A 59 0.25 -9.41 4.76
C ILE A 59 0.46 -7.92 4.48
N SER A 60 1.59 -7.54 3.87
CA SER A 60 1.89 -6.13 3.57
C SER A 60 0.88 -5.54 2.57
N ASN A 61 0.52 -6.29 1.53
CA ASN A 61 -0.49 -5.89 0.54
C ASN A 61 -1.87 -5.74 1.19
N LEU A 62 -2.27 -6.69 2.03
CA LEU A 62 -3.53 -6.63 2.76
C LEU A 62 -3.58 -5.42 3.69
N MET A 63 -2.51 -5.14 4.44
CA MET A 63 -2.42 -3.94 5.29
C MET A 63 -2.58 -2.64 4.47
N ARG A 64 -1.89 -2.54 3.33
CA ARG A 64 -1.97 -1.39 2.41
C ARG A 64 -3.39 -1.21 1.87
N ALA A 65 -4.05 -2.31 1.49
CA ALA A 65 -5.41 -2.29 0.94
C ALA A 65 -6.45 -1.79 1.96
N ILE A 66 -6.25 -2.05 3.25
CA ILE A 66 -7.13 -1.55 4.34
C ILE A 66 -6.66 -0.21 4.94
N GLY A 67 -5.75 0.49 4.25
CA GLY A 67 -5.35 1.85 4.59
C GLY A 67 -4.24 1.99 5.64
N TYR A 68 -3.51 0.92 5.95
CA TYR A 68 -2.27 1.00 6.72
C TYR A 68 -1.05 0.83 5.80
N TYR A 69 -0.19 1.85 5.74
CA TYR A 69 0.98 1.88 4.87
C TYR A 69 2.26 1.72 5.71
N PRO A 70 2.65 0.49 6.09
CA PRO A 70 3.85 0.26 6.88
C PRO A 70 5.11 0.60 6.08
N THR A 71 6.11 1.13 6.76
CA THR A 71 7.48 1.30 6.26
C THR A 71 8.15 -0.06 6.07
N ASN A 72 9.23 -0.12 5.28
CA ASN A 72 9.98 -1.38 5.07
C ASN A 72 10.45 -2.00 6.40
N GLU A 73 10.87 -1.18 7.36
CA GLU A 73 11.28 -1.65 8.69
C GLU A 73 10.10 -2.23 9.48
N GLU A 74 8.92 -1.58 9.42
CA GLU A 74 7.70 -2.12 10.03
C GLU A 74 7.29 -3.44 9.36
N ILE A 75 7.40 -3.56 8.03
CA ILE A 75 7.14 -4.80 7.30
C ILE A 75 8.09 -5.90 7.76
N GLU A 76 9.39 -5.64 7.85
CA GLU A 76 10.37 -6.62 8.34
C GLU A 76 10.03 -7.10 9.76
N ASN A 77 9.66 -6.17 10.65
CA ASN A 77 9.28 -6.49 12.02
C ASN A 77 7.98 -7.31 12.09
N ILE A 78 6.96 -6.94 11.32
CA ILE A 78 5.68 -7.65 11.23
C ILE A 78 5.89 -9.07 10.69
N MET A 79 6.67 -9.21 9.61
CA MET A 79 7.00 -10.51 9.02
C MET A 79 7.80 -11.38 10.00
N ALA A 80 8.75 -10.80 10.73
CA ALA A 80 9.49 -11.53 11.76
C ALA A 80 8.56 -11.99 12.90
N GLU A 81 7.65 -11.15 13.39
CA GLU A 81 6.69 -11.53 14.43
C GLU A 81 5.85 -12.76 14.00
N VAL A 82 5.34 -12.73 12.76
CA VAL A 82 4.47 -13.77 12.23
C VAL A 82 5.25 -15.06 11.94
N CYS A 83 6.33 -14.99 11.15
CA CYS A 83 7.11 -16.16 10.73
C CYS A 83 7.70 -16.91 11.93
N TYR A 84 8.09 -16.20 13.00
CA TYR A 84 8.72 -16.79 14.19
C TYR A 84 7.73 -17.11 15.33
N LYS A 85 6.43 -16.85 15.16
CA LYS A 85 5.38 -16.98 16.20
C LYS A 85 5.44 -18.28 17.02
N HIS A 86 5.75 -19.40 16.37
CA HIS A 86 5.82 -20.72 17.02
C HIS A 86 7.20 -21.36 16.97
N TYR A 87 8.19 -20.66 16.41
CA TYR A 87 9.49 -21.22 16.10
C TYR A 87 10.21 -21.82 17.31
N VAL A 88 10.16 -21.16 18.47
CA VAL A 88 10.79 -21.64 19.72
C VAL A 88 10.23 -23.00 20.17
N LYS A 89 8.96 -23.29 19.88
CA LYS A 89 8.29 -24.52 20.31
C LYS A 89 8.32 -25.61 19.24
N THR A 90 8.18 -25.24 17.97
CA THR A 90 8.02 -26.19 16.85
C THR A 90 9.28 -26.37 16.01
N GLY A 91 10.24 -25.43 16.08
CA GLY A 91 11.39 -25.34 15.19
C GLY A 91 11.03 -25.01 13.74
N ARG A 92 9.78 -24.65 13.45
CA ARG A 92 9.27 -24.37 12.10
C ARG A 92 8.80 -22.93 11.97
N LEU A 93 9.09 -22.34 10.82
CA LEU A 93 8.54 -21.04 10.44
C LEU A 93 7.08 -21.19 10.01
N VAL A 94 6.31 -20.14 10.26
CA VAL A 94 4.94 -20.00 9.77
C VAL A 94 4.98 -19.33 8.40
N ASP A 95 4.32 -19.93 7.42
CA ASP A 95 4.19 -19.46 6.04
C ASP A 95 2.77 -19.01 5.68
N GLU A 96 1.79 -19.29 6.54
CA GLU A 96 0.39 -18.93 6.36
C GLU A 96 -0.21 -18.30 7.62
N VAL A 97 -1.18 -17.40 7.42
CA VAL A 97 -1.87 -16.67 8.50
C VAL A 97 -3.37 -16.78 8.32
N THR A 98 -4.09 -17.05 9.40
CA THR A 98 -5.55 -17.09 9.41
C THR A 98 -6.16 -15.69 9.39
N PHE A 99 -7.43 -15.56 8.99
CA PHE A 99 -8.13 -14.27 9.04
C PHE A 99 -8.12 -13.63 10.44
N GLU A 100 -8.28 -14.45 11.48
CA GLU A 100 -8.24 -13.97 12.86
C GLU A 100 -6.86 -13.37 13.21
N GLU A 101 -5.78 -14.08 12.90
CA GLU A 101 -4.43 -13.61 13.16
C GLU A 101 -4.11 -12.34 12.39
N PHE A 102 -4.56 -12.25 11.13
CA PHE A 102 -4.41 -11.03 10.33
C PHE A 102 -5.10 -9.83 10.98
N VAL A 103 -6.32 -9.99 11.49
CA VAL A 103 -7.05 -8.91 12.16
C VAL A 103 -6.35 -8.48 13.45
N GLN A 104 -5.85 -9.43 14.25
CA GLN A 104 -5.06 -9.13 15.45
C GLN A 104 -3.79 -8.35 15.09
N LEU A 105 -3.08 -8.81 14.06
CA LEU A 105 -1.86 -8.17 13.58
C LEU A 105 -2.12 -6.74 13.10
N TYR A 106 -3.19 -6.53 12.31
CA TYR A 106 -3.60 -5.19 11.88
C TYR A 106 -3.91 -4.28 13.07
N VAL A 107 -4.67 -4.76 14.05
CA VAL A 107 -5.02 -3.95 15.23
C VAL A 107 -3.78 -3.56 16.05
N ASN A 108 -2.82 -4.46 16.16
CA ASN A 108 -1.60 -4.24 16.96
C ASN A 108 -0.62 -3.27 16.30
N HIS A 109 -0.53 -3.29 14.96
CA HIS A 109 0.49 -2.53 14.22
C HIS A 109 -0.02 -1.25 13.60
N ARG A 110 -1.33 -1.13 13.32
CA ARG A 110 -1.84 0.08 12.67
C ARG A 110 -1.59 1.32 13.55
N PRO A 111 -1.29 2.48 12.94
CA PRO A 111 -1.09 3.71 13.69
C PRO A 111 -2.38 4.13 14.38
N ALA A 112 -2.26 4.66 15.60
CA ALA A 112 -3.40 5.19 16.34
C ALA A 112 -4.04 6.42 15.67
N PHE A 113 -3.27 7.13 14.83
CA PHE A 113 -3.72 8.33 14.11
C PHE A 113 -3.52 8.17 12.61
N LYS A 114 -4.56 8.50 11.83
CA LYS A 114 -4.50 8.53 10.36
C LYS A 114 -3.53 9.63 9.87
N VAL A 115 -2.94 9.41 8.69
CA VAL A 115 -2.05 10.38 8.04
C VAL A 115 -2.81 11.68 7.76
N ARG A 116 -2.27 12.80 8.24
CA ARG A 116 -2.89 14.12 8.07
C ARG A 116 -2.42 14.79 6.77
N MET A 117 -3.26 15.61 6.16
CA MET A 117 -2.91 16.39 4.96
C MET A 117 -1.62 17.21 5.11
N ARG A 118 -1.40 17.80 6.29
CA ARG A 118 -0.15 18.52 6.58
C ARG A 118 1.09 17.64 6.50
N GLN A 119 0.99 16.39 6.97
CA GLN A 119 2.10 15.42 6.90
C GLN A 119 2.35 15.01 5.46
N MET A 120 1.28 14.77 4.68
CA MET A 120 1.39 14.45 3.25
C MET A 120 2.02 15.59 2.46
N LYS A 121 1.59 16.84 2.66
CA LYS A 121 2.21 18.03 2.05
C LYS A 121 3.68 18.19 2.47
N GLY A 122 4.01 17.88 3.72
CA GLY A 122 5.37 17.87 4.23
C GLY A 122 6.26 16.83 3.54
N ALA A 123 5.76 15.60 3.40
CA ALA A 123 6.45 14.52 2.69
C ALA A 123 6.65 14.85 1.21
N PHE A 124 5.62 15.40 0.54
CA PHE A 124 5.73 15.83 -0.86
C PHE A 124 6.81 16.90 -1.05
N ARG A 125 6.90 17.86 -0.12
CA ARG A 125 7.95 18.89 -0.13
C ARG A 125 9.35 18.32 0.01
N ALA A 126 9.53 17.24 0.77
CA ALA A 126 10.83 16.60 0.93
C ALA A 126 11.39 16.04 -0.39
N PHE A 127 10.53 15.81 -1.39
CA PHE A 127 10.94 15.40 -2.73
C PHE A 127 11.26 16.56 -3.69
N VAL A 128 10.97 17.81 -3.32
CA VAL A 128 11.23 18.95 -4.22
C VAL A 128 12.68 19.41 -4.06
N LYS A 129 13.47 19.35 -5.16
CA LYS A 129 14.89 19.78 -5.17
C LYS A 129 15.10 21.28 -4.94
N GLU A 130 14.10 22.12 -5.15
CA GLU A 130 14.24 23.57 -5.15
C GLU A 130 14.31 24.13 -3.71
N SER A 131 15.44 24.78 -3.40
CA SER A 131 15.84 25.30 -2.08
C SER A 131 15.12 26.58 -1.67
N PHE A 132 13.79 26.59 -1.63
CA PHE A 132 13.06 27.75 -1.11
C PHE A 132 11.97 27.32 -0.13
N ASP A 133 12.17 27.69 1.14
CA ASP A 133 11.23 27.54 2.27
C ASP A 133 9.87 28.25 2.06
N SER A 134 9.64 28.85 0.88
CA SER A 134 8.49 29.70 0.57
C SER A 134 7.70 29.27 -0.67
N ILE A 135 7.83 28.03 -1.16
CA ILE A 135 6.96 27.57 -2.26
C ILE A 135 5.58 27.19 -1.68
N GLU A 136 4.62 28.10 -1.87
CA GLU A 136 3.21 27.89 -1.54
C GLU A 136 2.64 26.65 -2.27
N ASN A 137 3.14 26.41 -3.50
CA ASN A 137 2.77 25.30 -4.39
C ASN A 137 3.97 24.43 -4.84
N PRO A 138 4.47 23.49 -4.01
CA PRO A 138 5.58 22.61 -4.36
C PRO A 138 5.23 21.77 -5.59
N THR A 139 6.20 21.60 -6.50
CA THR A 139 5.97 20.95 -7.81
C THR A 139 7.14 20.03 -8.17
N LEU A 140 6.84 18.82 -8.62
CA LEU A 140 7.80 17.85 -9.15
C LEU A 140 7.73 17.82 -10.68
N THR A 141 8.85 17.63 -11.36
CA THR A 141 8.81 17.23 -12.78
C THR A 141 8.34 15.78 -12.88
N ARG A 142 7.77 15.39 -14.03
CA ARG A 142 7.38 13.99 -14.28
C ARG A 142 8.55 13.03 -14.03
N GLU A 143 9.74 13.39 -14.48
CA GLU A 143 10.96 12.61 -14.24
C GLU A 143 11.27 12.46 -12.75
N GLN A 144 11.26 13.57 -11.98
CA GLN A 144 11.48 13.50 -10.53
C GLN A 144 10.45 12.61 -9.83
N PHE A 145 9.19 12.69 -10.23
CA PHE A 145 8.12 11.84 -9.68
C PHE A 145 8.39 10.36 -9.97
N MET A 146 8.76 10.01 -11.21
CA MET A 146 9.11 8.63 -11.56
C MET A 146 10.33 8.13 -10.78
N ASN A 147 11.36 8.96 -10.63
CA ASN A 147 12.56 8.59 -9.87
C ASN A 147 12.21 8.27 -8.40
N VAL A 148 11.30 9.02 -7.78
CA VAL A 148 10.79 8.70 -6.43
C VAL A 148 10.10 7.35 -6.40
N LEU A 149 9.23 7.06 -7.37
CA LEU A 149 8.52 5.77 -7.45
C LEU A 149 9.46 4.58 -7.68
N PHE A 150 10.59 4.82 -8.35
CA PHE A 150 11.63 3.81 -8.58
C PHE A 150 12.65 3.72 -7.43
N GLY A 151 12.38 4.40 -6.32
CA GLY A 151 13.22 4.35 -5.12
C GLY A 151 14.51 5.17 -5.21
N GLU A 152 14.69 5.97 -6.26
CA GLU A 152 15.87 6.79 -6.42
C GLU A 152 15.85 7.98 -5.46
N ALA A 153 16.90 8.11 -4.66
CA ALA A 153 17.08 9.25 -3.78
C ALA A 153 17.25 10.53 -4.59
N ILE A 154 16.45 11.55 -4.24
CA ILE A 154 16.60 12.88 -4.79
C ILE A 154 17.88 13.48 -4.21
N SER A 155 18.95 13.48 -5.02
CA SER A 155 20.27 14.03 -4.69
C SER A 155 20.13 15.41 -4.02
N GLY A 156 20.29 15.45 -2.70
CA GLY A 156 20.07 16.65 -1.89
C GLY A 156 19.90 16.41 -0.39
N THR A 157 19.13 15.39 0.03
CA THR A 157 18.63 15.35 1.42
C THR A 157 18.90 14.08 2.23
N LEU A 158 19.46 13.01 1.64
CA LEU A 158 19.77 11.78 2.38
C LEU A 158 21.24 11.41 2.16
N LYS A 159 22.10 11.82 3.10
CA LYS A 159 23.54 11.53 3.13
C LYS A 159 23.87 10.26 3.94
N GLU A 160 22.89 9.43 4.24
CA GLU A 160 23.12 8.19 5.00
C GLU A 160 22.70 7.00 4.13
N ASP A 161 23.70 6.18 3.81
CA ASP A 161 23.67 4.81 3.28
C ASP A 161 22.52 4.45 2.33
N HIS A 162 22.77 4.42 1.01
CA HIS A 162 22.11 3.60 -0.05
C HIS A 162 20.65 3.11 0.12
N LYS A 163 19.81 3.75 0.95
CA LYS A 163 18.50 3.26 1.34
C LYS A 163 17.52 3.78 0.32
N LEU A 164 16.95 2.85 -0.44
CA LEU A 164 15.90 3.13 -1.39
C LEU A 164 14.71 3.79 -0.67
N LEU A 165 14.05 4.72 -1.36
CA LEU A 165 12.80 5.30 -0.87
C LEU A 165 11.69 4.25 -0.94
N GLY A 166 11.41 3.59 0.18
CA GLY A 166 10.36 2.55 0.25
C GLY A 166 10.68 1.32 -0.59
N GLU A 167 9.64 0.57 -0.97
CA GLU A 167 9.73 -0.49 -1.98
C GLU A 167 9.61 0.14 -3.38
N PRO A 168 10.65 0.04 -4.22
CA PRO A 168 10.61 0.64 -5.55
C PRO A 168 9.63 -0.11 -6.45
N LEU A 169 8.86 0.64 -7.22
CA LEU A 169 8.02 0.06 -8.27
C LEU A 169 8.88 -0.33 -9.46
N THR A 170 8.54 -1.46 -10.08
CA THR A 170 8.99 -1.72 -11.43
C THR A 170 8.32 -0.76 -12.40
N LEU A 171 8.95 -0.57 -13.55
CA LEU A 171 8.42 0.31 -14.59
C LEU A 171 7.03 -0.15 -15.09
N GLN A 172 6.78 -1.46 -15.13
CA GLN A 172 5.48 -2.03 -15.46
C GLN A 172 4.42 -1.77 -14.38
N GLU A 173 4.76 -1.98 -13.10
CA GLU A 173 3.84 -1.69 -11.99
C GLU A 173 3.47 -0.20 -11.96
N ALA A 174 4.45 0.69 -12.05
CA ALA A 174 4.21 2.12 -12.06
C ALA A 174 3.30 2.54 -13.22
N TYR A 175 3.50 1.98 -14.42
CA TYR A 175 2.63 2.27 -15.56
C TYR A 175 1.20 1.76 -15.34
N THR A 176 1.04 0.50 -14.92
CA THR A 176 -0.27 -0.10 -14.68
C THR A 176 -1.05 0.65 -13.60
N TYR A 177 -0.41 0.93 -12.46
CA TYR A 177 -1.05 1.61 -11.34
C TYR A 177 -1.43 3.05 -11.69
N LEU A 178 -0.51 3.83 -12.27
CA LEU A 178 -0.80 5.23 -12.61
C LEU A 178 -1.81 5.35 -13.75
N LYS A 179 -1.83 4.42 -14.72
CA LYS A 179 -2.83 4.42 -15.79
C LYS A 179 -4.23 4.08 -15.27
N LEU A 180 -4.33 3.28 -14.21
CA LEU A 180 -5.59 2.98 -13.52
C LEU A 180 -6.07 4.15 -12.65
N LEU A 181 -5.14 4.80 -11.94
CA LEU A 181 -5.47 5.88 -10.99
C LEU A 181 -5.79 7.20 -11.70
N VAL A 182 -5.07 7.53 -12.77
CA VAL A 182 -5.23 8.81 -13.47
C VAL A 182 -6.35 8.70 -14.49
N PRO A 183 -7.41 9.51 -14.38
CA PRO A 183 -8.50 9.53 -15.35
C PRO A 183 -7.94 9.81 -16.75
N SER A 184 -8.20 8.90 -17.69
CA SER A 184 -7.77 9.02 -19.08
C SER A 184 -9.00 8.90 -19.97
N ASP A 185 -9.26 9.90 -20.82
CA ASP A 185 -10.35 9.88 -21.81
C ASP A 185 -10.14 8.80 -22.90
N GLU A 186 -8.96 8.19 -22.94
CA GLU A 186 -8.69 7.02 -23.78
C GLU A 186 -9.51 5.82 -23.27
N LYS A 187 -10.54 5.43 -24.04
CA LYS A 187 -11.29 4.19 -23.80
C LYS A 187 -10.30 3.03 -23.62
N PRO A 188 -10.44 2.21 -22.57
CA PRO A 188 -9.65 1.00 -22.46
C PRO A 188 -9.93 0.15 -23.70
N SER A 189 -8.92 -0.08 -24.53
CA SER A 189 -8.99 -1.08 -25.60
C SER A 189 -9.18 -2.44 -24.94
N ASP A 190 -10.20 -3.20 -25.34
CA ASP A 190 -10.58 -4.53 -24.82
C ASP A 190 -9.49 -5.63 -24.92
N ASP A 191 -8.26 -5.31 -25.33
CA ASP A 191 -7.14 -6.25 -25.37
C ASP A 191 -6.49 -6.41 -24.00
N TYR A 192 -7.11 -7.21 -23.13
CA TYR A 192 -6.44 -7.85 -21.99
C TYR A 192 -5.47 -8.92 -22.52
N HIS A 193 -4.28 -8.50 -22.95
CA HIS A 193 -3.15 -9.38 -23.20
C HIS A 193 -2.01 -9.07 -22.20
N PRO A 194 -1.62 -9.99 -21.29
CA PRO A 194 -0.67 -9.71 -20.20
C PRO A 194 0.81 -9.65 -20.60
N ILE A 195 1.15 -9.57 -21.89
CA ILE A 195 2.55 -9.54 -22.32
C ILE A 195 2.75 -8.40 -23.30
N PRO A 196 3.25 -7.22 -22.87
CA PRO A 196 3.73 -6.23 -23.80
C PRO A 196 5.14 -6.65 -24.25
N SER A 197 5.22 -7.44 -25.32
CA SER A 197 6.43 -7.47 -26.14
C SER A 197 6.66 -6.04 -26.67
N GLN A 198 7.66 -5.35 -26.12
CA GLN A 198 8.14 -4.04 -26.58
C GLN A 198 7.05 -2.96 -26.75
N ARG A 199 6.32 -2.61 -25.69
CA ARG A 199 5.70 -1.27 -25.61
C ARG A 199 6.67 -0.31 -24.93
N SER A 200 6.94 0.84 -25.55
CA SER A 200 7.55 1.96 -24.82
C SER A 200 6.57 2.39 -23.74
N PHE A 201 6.89 2.12 -22.49
CA PHE A 201 6.09 2.61 -21.38
C PHE A 201 6.21 4.13 -21.34
N ASP A 202 5.10 4.79 -21.63
CA ASP A 202 5.07 6.21 -21.88
C ASP A 202 4.11 6.90 -20.91
N PHE A 203 4.70 7.65 -19.99
CA PHE A 203 3.98 8.37 -18.94
C PHE A 203 3.43 9.73 -19.43
N ARG A 204 3.22 9.91 -20.75
CA ARG A 204 2.64 11.14 -21.33
C ARG A 204 1.23 11.49 -20.83
N PHE A 205 0.49 10.54 -20.27
CA PHE A 205 -0.80 10.79 -19.63
C PHE A 205 -0.67 11.59 -18.31
N LEU A 206 0.50 11.61 -17.68
CA LEU A 206 0.79 12.50 -16.56
C LEU A 206 1.15 13.89 -17.07
N PRO A 207 0.90 14.97 -16.32
CA PRO A 207 1.40 16.30 -16.69
C PRO A 207 2.94 16.33 -16.66
N THR A 208 3.55 17.33 -17.30
CA THR A 208 5.02 17.51 -17.30
C THR A 208 5.54 17.96 -15.93
N ARG A 209 4.67 18.63 -15.17
CA ARG A 209 4.90 19.08 -13.80
C ARG A 209 3.67 18.67 -12.96
N ILE A 210 3.92 18.11 -11.78
CA ILE A 210 2.91 17.61 -10.84
C ILE A 210 3.02 18.48 -9.59
N SER A 211 2.04 19.35 -9.36
CA SER A 211 1.93 20.09 -8.11
C SER A 211 1.39 19.20 -6.98
N TYR A 212 1.52 19.65 -5.73
CA TYR A 212 0.87 18.93 -4.62
C TYR A 212 -0.64 18.83 -4.80
N LYS A 213 -1.27 19.83 -5.43
CA LYS A 213 -2.72 19.80 -5.72
C LYS A 213 -3.05 18.68 -6.71
N ASP A 214 -2.31 18.61 -7.82
CA ASP A 214 -2.52 17.58 -8.86
C ASP A 214 -2.26 16.19 -8.28
N PHE A 215 -1.20 16.03 -7.48
CA PHE A 215 -0.90 14.77 -6.79
C PHE A 215 -2.04 14.36 -5.83
N ALA A 216 -2.52 15.28 -4.99
CA ALA A 216 -3.55 14.97 -4.01
C ALA A 216 -4.90 14.64 -4.67
N MET A 217 -5.32 15.42 -5.67
CA MET A 217 -6.63 15.29 -6.28
C MET A 217 -6.67 14.23 -7.39
N ASP A 218 -5.70 14.26 -8.31
CA ASP A 218 -5.77 13.48 -9.55
C ASP A 218 -5.10 12.10 -9.44
N ILE A 219 -4.17 11.93 -8.48
CA ILE A 219 -3.47 10.66 -8.26
C ILE A 219 -3.97 9.97 -7.00
N MET A 220 -4.03 10.70 -5.88
CA MET A 220 -4.44 10.13 -4.59
C MET A 220 -5.97 10.13 -4.37
N GLY A 221 -6.74 10.84 -5.20
CA GLY A 221 -8.20 10.92 -5.08
C GLY A 221 -8.68 11.61 -3.79
N VAL A 222 -7.86 12.47 -3.19
CA VAL A 222 -8.18 13.17 -1.94
C VAL A 222 -8.84 14.51 -2.24
N GLU A 223 -10.04 14.71 -1.71
CA GLU A 223 -10.70 16.01 -1.73
C GLU A 223 -9.95 17.00 -0.81
N LEU A 224 -9.33 18.01 -1.41
CA LEU A 224 -8.75 19.11 -0.65
C LEU A 224 -9.88 19.99 -0.11
N PRO A 225 -9.85 20.40 1.19
CA PRO A 225 -10.84 21.32 1.71
C PRO A 225 -10.81 22.59 0.87
N GLY A 226 -11.97 22.97 0.32
CA GLY A 226 -12.11 24.15 -0.52
C GLY A 226 -11.49 25.36 0.17
N GLY A 227 -10.57 26.03 -0.53
CA GLY A 227 -9.99 27.28 -0.04
C GLY A 227 -11.12 28.32 0.09
N ASN A 228 -11.31 28.82 1.31
CA ASN A 228 -11.91 30.13 1.53
C ASN A 228 -10.84 31.20 1.37
#